data_AF-A0A319D535-F1
#
_entry.id   AF-A0A319D535-F1
#
_cell.length_a   1.000
_cell.length_b   1.000
_cell.length_c   1.000
_cell.angle_alpha   90.00
_cell.angle_beta   90.00
_cell.angle_gamma   90.00
#
_symmetry.space_group_name_H-M   'P 1'
#
loop_
_entity.id
_entity.type
_entity.pdbx_description
1 polymer ?
#
loop_
_entity_poly.entity_id
_entity_poly.type
_entity_poly.pdbx_seq_one_letter_code
_entity_poly.pdbx_strand_id
1 'polypeptide(L)'
;MVTRGLWNLHVDGKWYRWFHPPRGQSSSPDTPTTLKTIRQILSRSDKFKWETVPFPTPLHFQLDYTYTIDEDAGHFTVTQWKSVDGGALYPRTRRATLASIRETSLNSIDTLLDDVAGVFNHNDLSLSDLDHEVDVQHLLKSFEIMSSMPARLNELQFQLFADFVFTWRFYFDATFSWERSFSLFATLAIGILRIAAWDFEVSNKDTEELPILFSSLPRWKAPTDEIFWFHKYLIDFVSRGNMHARTVRGIAISIRHITLFEICNGKILHSPPIPLITNTSALYCSPGFRILAYIFTSSRCAGLSAKSREYWGVTIPTELFDMILKTSTPRDVVSMAQGVFFG
;
A
#
# COMPACT_ATOMS: atom_id res chain seq x y z
N MET A 1 24.11 5.57 -22.74
CA MET A 1 23.24 5.05 -21.66
C MET A 1 22.02 4.43 -22.31
N VAL A 2 21.64 3.21 -21.94
CA VAL A 2 20.45 2.55 -22.49
C VAL A 2 19.23 3.02 -21.69
N THR A 3 18.25 3.61 -22.36
CA THR A 3 16.97 4.00 -21.74
C THR A 3 16.22 2.75 -21.28
N ARG A 4 15.71 2.78 -20.04
CA ARG A 4 14.95 1.71 -19.42
C ARG A 4 13.52 2.17 -19.18
N GLY A 5 12.55 1.38 -19.62
CA GLY A 5 11.15 1.65 -19.42
C GLY A 5 10.29 0.41 -19.33
N LEU A 6 9.11 0.61 -18.75
CA LEU A 6 8.10 -0.41 -18.54
C LEU A 6 6.77 0.10 -19.05
N TRP A 7 5.96 -0.80 -19.59
CA TRP A 7 4.66 -0.50 -20.16
C TRP A 7 3.56 -1.17 -19.33
N ASN A 8 2.61 -0.39 -18.85
CA ASN A 8 1.35 -0.84 -18.30
C ASN A 8 0.26 -0.62 -19.35
N LEU A 9 -0.63 -1.60 -19.49
CA LEU A 9 -1.82 -1.53 -20.34
C LEU A 9 -3.04 -1.87 -19.48
N HIS A 10 -4.06 -1.02 -19.53
CA HIS A 10 -5.35 -1.25 -18.91
C HIS A 10 -6.42 -1.33 -20.00
N VAL A 11 -7.10 -2.47 -20.06
CA VAL A 11 -8.16 -2.74 -21.03
C VAL A 11 -9.14 -3.73 -20.45
N ASP A 12 -10.43 -3.46 -20.61
CA ASP A 12 -11.53 -4.30 -20.15
C ASP A 12 -11.44 -4.61 -18.63
N GLY A 13 -11.07 -3.60 -17.82
CA GLY A 13 -10.92 -3.69 -16.37
C GLY A 13 -9.73 -4.52 -15.89
N LYS A 14 -8.80 -4.88 -16.78
CA LYS A 14 -7.64 -5.72 -16.46
C LYS A 14 -6.33 -4.99 -16.73
N TRP A 15 -5.36 -5.22 -15.85
CA TRP A 15 -4.02 -4.68 -15.97
C TRP A 15 -3.06 -5.70 -16.59
N TYR A 16 -2.25 -5.21 -17.50
CA TYR A 16 -1.19 -5.95 -18.17
C TYR A 16 0.10 -5.17 -18.10
N ARG A 17 1.21 -5.90 -18.13
CA ARG A 17 2.55 -5.35 -18.05
C ARG A 17 3.44 -5.93 -19.12
N TRP A 18 4.30 -5.09 -19.68
CA TRP A 18 5.33 -5.50 -20.62
C TRP A 18 6.59 -4.66 -20.47
N PHE A 19 7.75 -5.30 -20.61
CA PHE A 19 9.04 -4.63 -20.68
C PHE A 19 9.98 -5.52 -21.50
N HIS A 20 11.02 -4.93 -22.11
CA HIS A 20 12.01 -5.70 -22.86
C HIS A 20 13.01 -6.36 -21.89
N PRO A 21 13.07 -7.70 -21.79
CA PRO A 21 13.99 -8.36 -20.85
C PRO A 21 15.46 -8.13 -21.22
N PRO A 22 16.39 -8.23 -20.26
CA PRO A 22 16.17 -8.41 -18.82
C PRO A 22 16.01 -7.08 -18.06
N ARG A 23 16.42 -5.95 -18.64
CA ARG A 23 16.54 -4.65 -17.94
C ARG A 23 15.48 -3.61 -18.33
N GLY A 24 14.45 -4.02 -19.06
CA GLY A 24 13.40 -3.13 -19.55
C GLY A 24 13.90 -2.14 -20.59
N GLN A 25 14.72 -2.54 -21.56
CA GLN A 25 15.19 -1.60 -22.58
C GLN A 25 14.01 -0.94 -23.32
N SER A 26 14.02 0.39 -23.41
CA SER A 26 12.96 1.18 -24.01
C SER A 26 13.53 2.37 -24.80
N SER A 27 12.65 3.21 -25.31
CA SER A 27 12.96 4.49 -25.94
C SER A 27 12.37 5.65 -25.14
N SER A 28 12.98 6.82 -25.22
CA SER A 28 12.53 8.05 -24.54
C SER A 28 11.27 8.63 -25.22
N PRO A 29 10.36 9.33 -24.51
CA PRO A 29 9.10 9.84 -25.09
C PRO A 29 9.29 10.83 -26.25
N ASP A 30 10.43 11.51 -26.31
CA ASP A 30 10.81 12.42 -27.40
C ASP A 30 11.13 11.70 -28.72
N THR A 31 11.34 10.38 -28.70
CA THR A 31 11.74 9.61 -29.88
C THR A 31 10.55 9.06 -30.70
N PRO A 32 10.66 8.98 -32.04
CA PRO A 32 9.61 8.41 -32.89
C PRO A 32 9.32 6.93 -32.64
N THR A 33 10.29 6.19 -32.08
CA THR A 33 10.13 4.78 -31.74
C THR A 33 9.07 4.58 -30.65
N THR A 34 8.95 5.51 -29.70
CA THR A 34 7.94 5.46 -28.63
C THR A 34 6.54 5.62 -29.20
N LEU A 35 6.30 6.61 -30.07
CA LEU A 35 5.02 6.79 -30.73
C LEU A 35 4.64 5.59 -31.61
N LYS A 36 5.61 5.05 -32.36
CA LYS A 36 5.41 3.83 -33.14
C LYS A 36 5.02 2.64 -32.26
N THR A 37 5.65 2.51 -31.09
CA THR A 37 5.33 1.44 -30.12
C THR A 37 3.91 1.61 -29.59
N ILE A 38 3.50 2.81 -29.20
CA ILE A 38 2.12 3.09 -28.76
C ILE A 38 1.11 2.69 -29.84
N ARG A 39 1.34 3.10 -31.10
CA ARG A 39 0.47 2.73 -32.23
C ARG A 39 0.39 1.22 -32.44
N GLN A 40 1.50 0.50 -32.30
CA GLN A 40 1.53 -0.96 -32.40
C GLN A 40 0.76 -1.65 -31.26
N ILE A 41 0.81 -1.09 -30.05
CA ILE A 41 0.04 -1.60 -28.90
C ILE A 41 -1.45 -1.38 -29.15
N LEU A 42 -1.84 -0.15 -29.52
CA LEU A 42 -3.24 0.20 -29.80
C LEU A 42 -3.81 -0.55 -31.01
N SER A 43 -2.96 -0.99 -31.96
CA SER A 43 -3.38 -1.85 -33.08
C SER A 43 -3.46 -3.34 -32.71
N ARG A 44 -3.33 -3.70 -31.42
CA ARG A 44 -3.34 -5.07 -30.89
C ARG A 44 -2.34 -5.99 -31.59
N SER A 45 -1.12 -5.52 -31.81
CA SER A 45 -0.06 -6.34 -32.40
C SER A 45 0.38 -7.47 -31.44
N ASP A 46 0.49 -8.70 -31.94
CA ASP A 46 0.97 -9.88 -31.20
C ASP A 46 2.46 -9.85 -30.83
N LYS A 47 3.16 -8.74 -31.15
CA LYS A 47 4.59 -8.59 -30.89
C LYS A 47 4.92 -8.51 -29.38
N PHE A 48 3.96 -8.10 -28.56
CA PHE A 48 4.16 -7.85 -27.15
C PHE A 48 3.69 -9.06 -26.32
N LYS A 49 4.60 -9.64 -25.56
CA LYS A 49 4.29 -10.70 -24.59
C LYS A 49 3.83 -10.06 -23.28
N TRP A 50 2.54 -9.75 -23.20
CA TRP A 50 1.93 -9.15 -22.02
C TRP A 50 1.82 -10.14 -20.87
N GLU A 51 2.22 -9.71 -19.67
CA GLU A 51 1.99 -10.40 -18.41
C GLU A 51 0.73 -9.82 -17.77
N THR A 52 -0.20 -10.66 -17.32
CA THR A 52 -1.36 -10.20 -16.53
C THR A 52 -0.93 -9.85 -15.11
N VAL A 53 -1.28 -8.67 -14.63
CA VAL A 53 -0.92 -8.18 -13.30
C VAL A 53 -2.16 -7.63 -12.58
N PRO A 54 -2.20 -7.64 -11.23
CA PRO A 54 -3.37 -7.18 -10.48
C PRO A 54 -3.53 -5.65 -10.46
N PHE A 55 -2.45 -4.91 -10.74
CA PHE A 55 -2.39 -3.45 -10.71
C PHE A 55 -1.18 -2.94 -11.51
N PRO A 56 -1.15 -1.66 -11.91
CA PRO A 56 -0.04 -1.11 -12.68
C PRO A 56 1.25 -1.09 -11.85
N THR A 57 2.38 -1.32 -12.52
CA THR A 57 3.70 -1.16 -11.90
C THR A 57 4.10 0.32 -11.93
N PRO A 58 4.43 0.94 -10.79
CA PRO A 58 4.81 2.34 -10.73
C PRO A 58 6.28 2.56 -11.10
N LEU A 59 6.70 3.83 -11.16
CA LEU A 59 8.08 4.18 -11.49
C LEU A 59 9.06 3.72 -10.40
N HIS A 60 9.91 2.75 -10.76
CA HIS A 60 10.98 2.24 -9.92
C HIS A 60 12.31 2.99 -10.17
N PHE A 61 13.22 3.02 -9.19
CA PHE A 61 14.53 3.69 -9.33
C PHE A 61 15.43 3.07 -10.41
N GLN A 62 15.17 1.82 -10.79
CA GLN A 62 15.89 1.12 -11.87
C GLN A 62 15.32 1.45 -13.26
N LEU A 63 14.22 2.19 -13.35
CA LEU A 63 13.57 2.59 -14.60
C LEU A 63 13.74 4.09 -14.82
N ASP A 64 13.90 4.49 -16.07
CA ASP A 64 13.93 5.89 -16.45
C ASP A 64 12.51 6.39 -16.74
N TYR A 65 11.66 5.50 -17.27
CA TYR A 65 10.27 5.78 -17.64
C TYR A 65 9.30 4.66 -17.24
N THR A 66 8.07 5.03 -16.93
CA THR A 66 6.92 4.12 -16.88
C THR A 66 5.83 4.69 -17.78
N TYR A 67 5.42 3.89 -18.76
CA TYR A 67 4.38 4.22 -19.72
C TYR A 67 3.10 3.50 -19.32
N THR A 68 1.99 4.21 -19.27
CA THR A 68 0.68 3.62 -18.96
C THR A 68 -0.31 3.99 -20.05
N ILE A 69 -0.79 2.99 -20.79
CA ILE A 69 -1.89 3.11 -21.74
C ILE A 69 -3.14 2.62 -21.03
N ASP A 70 -4.06 3.53 -20.74
CA ASP A 70 -5.34 3.23 -20.11
C ASP A 70 -6.44 3.41 -21.16
N GLU A 71 -6.81 2.31 -21.82
CA GLU A 71 -7.83 2.33 -22.88
C GLU A 71 -9.21 2.63 -22.30
N ASP A 72 -9.51 2.08 -21.12
CA ASP A 72 -10.77 2.29 -20.42
C ASP A 72 -10.96 3.76 -20.02
N ALA A 73 -9.90 4.43 -19.56
CA ALA A 73 -9.94 5.86 -19.26
C ALA A 73 -9.64 6.77 -20.47
N GLY A 74 -9.25 6.22 -21.62
CA GLY A 74 -8.92 7.00 -22.81
C GLY A 74 -7.63 7.84 -22.71
N HIS A 75 -6.68 7.45 -21.87
CA HIS A 75 -5.49 8.25 -21.56
C HIS A 75 -4.17 7.48 -21.73
N PHE A 76 -3.14 8.22 -22.13
CA PHE A 76 -1.76 7.77 -22.09
C PHE A 76 -0.97 8.61 -21.08
N THR A 77 -0.23 7.96 -20.21
CA THR A 77 0.53 8.60 -19.13
C THR A 77 2.00 8.18 -19.17
N VAL A 78 2.90 9.15 -19.00
CA VAL A 78 4.34 8.92 -18.84
C VAL A 78 4.77 9.43 -17.48
N THR A 79 5.37 8.55 -16.68
CA THR A 79 6.00 8.90 -15.40
C THR A 79 7.50 8.74 -15.52
N GLN A 80 8.26 9.76 -15.12
CA GLN A 80 9.72 9.78 -15.20
C GLN A 80 10.32 10.51 -13.99
N TRP A 81 11.59 10.23 -13.68
CA TRP A 81 12.31 10.99 -12.66
C TRP A 81 12.68 12.38 -13.21
N LYS A 82 12.47 13.42 -12.40
CA LYS A 82 12.95 14.78 -12.69
C LYS A 82 13.73 15.31 -11.49
N SER A 83 14.82 16.02 -11.77
CA SER A 83 15.54 16.81 -10.78
C SER A 83 15.04 18.25 -10.84
N VAL A 84 14.81 18.87 -9.68
CA VAL A 84 14.77 20.35 -9.57
C VAL A 84 16.17 20.79 -9.16
N ASP A 85 16.80 21.65 -9.97
CA ASP A 85 18.04 22.37 -9.67
C ASP A 85 19.20 21.53 -9.09
N GLY A 86 19.39 20.31 -9.61
CA GLY A 86 20.47 19.41 -9.17
C GLY A 86 20.24 18.75 -7.80
N GLY A 87 19.04 18.90 -7.23
CA GLY A 87 18.61 18.32 -5.96
C GLY A 87 17.86 17.00 -6.11
N ALA A 88 16.98 16.72 -5.14
CA ALA A 88 16.24 15.46 -5.03
C ALA A 88 15.43 15.11 -6.29
N LEU A 89 15.45 13.83 -6.68
CA LEU A 89 14.63 13.30 -7.75
C LEU A 89 13.20 13.10 -7.26
N TYR A 90 12.24 13.56 -8.06
CA TYR A 90 10.81 13.32 -7.82
C TYR A 90 10.16 12.74 -9.08
N PRO A 91 9.11 11.93 -8.94
CA PRO A 91 8.36 11.43 -10.08
C PRO A 91 7.54 12.57 -10.70
N ARG A 92 7.77 12.85 -11.99
CA ARG A 92 6.93 13.74 -12.80
C ARG A 92 6.04 12.91 -13.69
N THR A 93 4.75 13.20 -13.66
CA THR A 93 3.73 12.53 -14.47
C THR A 93 3.19 13.47 -15.53
N ARG A 94 3.19 13.02 -16.78
CA ARG A 94 2.61 13.74 -17.92
C ARG A 94 1.56 12.89 -18.61
N ARG A 95 0.52 13.50 -19.17
CA ARG A 95 -0.61 12.80 -19.77
C ARG A 95 -1.01 13.41 -21.11
N ALA A 96 -1.46 12.54 -22.01
CA ALA A 96 -2.15 12.90 -23.25
C ALA A 96 -3.43 12.05 -23.39
N THR A 97 -4.39 12.49 -24.20
CA THR A 97 -5.55 11.65 -24.56
C THR A 97 -5.15 10.64 -25.64
N LEU A 98 -5.75 9.45 -25.63
CA LEU A 98 -5.49 8.45 -26.69
C LEU A 98 -6.03 8.92 -28.04
N ALA A 99 -7.09 9.74 -28.05
CA ALA A 99 -7.60 10.36 -29.26
C ALA A 99 -6.55 11.25 -29.93
N SER A 100 -5.90 12.15 -29.18
CA SER A 100 -4.89 13.05 -29.74
C SER A 100 -3.68 12.29 -30.30
N ILE A 101 -3.28 11.18 -29.67
CA ILE A 101 -2.19 10.32 -30.15
C ILE A 101 -2.57 9.58 -31.45
N ARG A 102 -3.84 9.20 -31.62
CA ARG A 102 -4.31 8.54 -32.85
C ARG A 102 -4.35 9.50 -34.04
N GLU A 103 -4.77 10.74 -33.79
CA GLU A 103 -4.98 11.77 -34.83
C GLU A 103 -3.69 12.56 -35.16
N THR A 104 -2.66 12.48 -34.33
CA THR A 104 -1.45 13.27 -34.51
C THR A 104 -0.65 12.88 -35.77
N SER A 105 -0.25 13.88 -36.55
CA SER A 105 0.75 13.75 -37.61
C SER A 105 2.19 13.93 -37.09
N LEU A 106 2.36 14.20 -35.79
CA LEU A 106 3.66 14.45 -35.18
C LEU A 106 4.50 13.17 -35.13
N ASN A 107 5.82 13.36 -35.14
CA ASN A 107 6.80 12.27 -35.04
C ASN A 107 7.12 11.89 -33.59
N SER A 108 6.61 12.62 -32.60
CA SER A 108 6.91 12.43 -31.18
C SER A 108 5.67 12.71 -30.34
N ILE A 109 5.59 12.09 -29.17
CA ILE A 109 4.50 12.31 -28.21
C ILE A 109 4.79 13.44 -27.22
N ASP A 110 6.04 13.89 -27.10
CA ASP A 110 6.46 14.80 -26.02
C ASP A 110 5.70 16.14 -26.04
N THR A 111 5.35 16.62 -27.24
CA THR A 111 4.58 17.85 -27.46
C THR A 111 3.09 17.71 -27.18
N LEU A 112 2.57 16.48 -27.07
CA LEU A 112 1.17 16.20 -26.71
C LEU A 112 0.99 15.98 -25.21
N LEU A 113 2.09 15.87 -24.46
CA LEU A 113 2.11 15.49 -23.07
C LEU A 113 2.00 16.74 -22.18
N ASP A 114 0.86 16.87 -21.53
CA ASP A 114 0.63 17.92 -20.53
C ASP A 114 1.05 17.43 -19.14
N ASP A 115 1.58 18.34 -18.32
CA ASP A 115 1.86 18.03 -16.93
C ASP A 115 0.55 17.71 -16.20
N VAL A 116 0.48 16.51 -15.62
CA VAL A 116 -0.56 16.23 -14.65
C VAL A 116 -0.15 17.01 -13.42
N ALA A 117 -0.80 18.16 -13.18
CA ALA A 117 -0.62 18.91 -11.96
C ALA A 117 -0.83 17.92 -10.80
N GLY A 118 0.30 17.54 -10.18
CA GLY A 118 0.27 16.77 -8.96
C GLY A 118 -0.45 17.66 -7.98
N VAL A 119 -1.69 17.34 -7.69
CA VAL A 119 -2.35 17.80 -6.48
C VAL A 119 -1.58 17.11 -5.35
N PHE A 120 -0.36 17.55 -5.09
CA PHE A 120 0.26 17.45 -3.78
C PHE A 120 -0.50 18.41 -2.88
N ASN A 121 -1.81 18.18 -2.74
CA ASN A 121 -2.52 18.64 -1.57
C ASN A 121 -1.94 17.80 -0.43
N HIS A 122 -0.82 18.28 0.10
CA HIS A 122 -0.56 18.19 1.51
C HIS A 122 -1.68 18.96 2.20
N ASN A 123 -2.89 18.40 2.17
CA ASN A 123 -3.91 18.71 3.14
C ASN A 123 -3.44 18.01 4.42
N ASP A 124 -2.38 18.57 5.01
CA ASP A 124 -2.27 18.59 6.45
C ASP A 124 -3.55 19.27 6.90
N LEU A 125 -4.54 18.47 7.27
CA LEU A 125 -5.78 18.94 7.85
C LEU A 125 -5.37 19.85 9.01
N SER A 126 -5.61 21.14 8.84
CA SER A 126 -5.24 22.17 9.78
C SER A 126 -5.87 21.83 11.13
N LEU A 127 -5.01 21.56 12.11
CA LEU A 127 -5.35 21.37 13.52
C LEU A 127 -5.83 22.71 14.08
N SER A 128 -7.10 23.00 13.87
CA SER A 128 -7.84 23.99 14.66
C SER A 128 -9.16 23.36 15.07
N ASP A 129 -9.20 22.81 16.28
CA ASP A 129 -10.24 23.14 17.26
C ASP A 129 -10.01 22.39 18.58
N LEU A 130 -10.06 23.16 19.67
CA LEU A 130 -9.75 22.78 21.06
C LEU A 130 -10.84 21.90 21.71
N ASP A 131 -11.67 21.23 20.93
CA ASP A 131 -12.76 20.33 21.38
C ASP A 131 -12.44 18.83 21.16
N HIS A 132 -11.33 18.51 20.48
CA HIS A 132 -11.00 17.13 20.05
C HIS A 132 -10.20 16.28 21.04
N GLU A 133 -9.57 16.88 22.06
CA GLU A 133 -8.64 16.14 22.94
C GLU A 133 -9.38 15.13 23.86
N VAL A 134 -10.60 15.47 24.27
CA VAL A 134 -11.47 14.60 25.08
C VAL A 134 -11.91 13.36 24.29
N ASP A 135 -12.23 13.52 23.00
CA ASP A 135 -12.65 12.43 22.12
C ASP A 135 -11.51 11.45 21.81
N VAL A 136 -10.27 11.95 21.66
CA VAL A 136 -9.10 11.09 21.43
C VAL A 136 -8.75 10.27 22.66
N GLN A 137 -8.74 10.87 23.85
CA GLN A 137 -8.46 10.13 25.09
C GLN A 137 -9.55 9.08 25.37
N HIS A 138 -10.81 9.41 25.08
CA HIS A 138 -11.89 8.43 25.14
C HIS A 138 -11.66 7.27 24.17
N LEU A 139 -11.29 7.55 22.92
CA LEU A 139 -11.02 6.52 21.93
C LEU A 139 -9.80 5.67 22.30
N LEU A 140 -8.67 6.26 22.68
CA LEU A 140 -7.49 5.51 23.14
C LEU A 140 -7.85 4.61 24.32
N LYS A 141 -8.63 5.10 25.29
CA LYS A 141 -9.12 4.28 26.41
C LYS A 141 -10.10 3.20 25.96
N SER A 142 -10.98 3.49 25.01
CA SER A 142 -11.94 2.51 24.46
C SER A 142 -11.23 1.37 23.71
N PHE A 143 -10.13 1.67 23.02
CA PHE A 143 -9.23 0.70 22.40
C PHE A 143 -8.21 0.12 23.39
N GLU A 144 -8.32 0.47 24.68
CA GLU A 144 -7.43 0.05 25.78
C GLU A 144 -5.94 0.35 25.54
N ILE A 145 -5.64 1.39 24.76
CA ILE A 145 -4.29 1.81 24.39
C ILE A 145 -3.64 2.52 25.58
N MET A 146 -2.68 1.85 26.22
CA MET A 146 -1.87 2.43 27.30
C MET A 146 -0.55 2.98 26.75
N SER A 147 -0.12 4.13 27.26
CA SER A 147 1.20 4.75 26.98
C SER A 147 2.33 4.02 27.72
N SER A 148 2.45 2.71 27.54
CA SER A 148 3.59 1.94 28.06
C SER A 148 4.70 1.85 27.02
N MET A 149 5.94 1.74 27.50
CA MET A 149 7.11 1.54 26.64
C MET A 149 6.91 0.29 25.76
N PRO A 150 7.25 0.34 24.46
CA PRO A 150 7.13 -0.81 23.57
C PRO A 150 7.87 -2.03 24.12
N ALA A 151 7.26 -3.21 24.04
CA ALA A 151 7.95 -4.46 24.32
C ALA A 151 9.00 -4.76 23.23
N ARG A 152 9.95 -5.67 23.51
CA ARG A 152 10.94 -6.12 22.51
C ARG A 152 10.28 -6.72 21.26
N LEU A 153 9.14 -7.39 21.44
CA LEU A 153 8.33 -7.90 20.33
C LEU A 153 7.86 -6.76 19.40
N ASN A 154 7.47 -5.62 19.99
CA ASN A 154 7.04 -4.45 19.23
C ASN A 154 8.21 -3.83 18.47
N GLU A 155 9.43 -3.83 19.03
CA GLU A 155 10.63 -3.35 18.33
C GLU A 155 10.91 -4.16 17.05
N LEU A 156 10.82 -5.49 17.11
CA LEU A 156 10.96 -6.35 15.93
C LEU A 156 9.85 -6.08 14.91
N GLN A 157 8.61 -5.92 15.38
CA GLN A 157 7.47 -5.60 14.52
C GLN A 157 7.64 -4.26 13.80
N PHE A 158 8.22 -3.27 14.49
CA PHE A 158 8.53 -1.95 13.94
C PHE A 158 9.64 -2.01 12.89
N GLN A 159 10.64 -2.88 13.08
CA GLN A 159 11.69 -3.13 12.08
C GLN A 159 11.10 -3.80 10.83
N LEU A 160 10.29 -4.85 11.00
CA LEU A 160 9.60 -5.50 9.88
C LEU A 160 8.73 -4.52 9.09
N PHE A 161 8.03 -3.62 9.78
CA PHE A 161 7.29 -2.55 9.14
C PHE A 161 8.19 -1.60 8.35
N ALA A 162 9.30 -1.12 8.94
CA ALA A 162 10.21 -0.21 8.25
C ALA A 162 10.83 -0.87 7.00
N ASP A 163 11.26 -2.12 7.11
CA ASP A 163 11.80 -2.90 6.00
C ASP A 163 10.76 -3.14 4.91
N PHE A 164 9.51 -3.43 5.29
CA PHE A 164 8.39 -3.58 4.36
C PHE A 164 8.13 -2.28 3.58
N VAL A 165 8.05 -1.15 4.28
CA VAL A 165 7.84 0.16 3.66
C VAL A 165 9.01 0.52 2.76
N PHE A 166 10.25 0.25 3.18
CA PHE A 166 11.44 0.50 2.37
C PHE A 166 11.43 -0.34 1.10
N THR A 167 11.15 -1.63 1.22
CA THR A 167 11.19 -2.59 0.13
C THR A 167 10.13 -2.29 -0.92
N TRP A 168 8.91 -1.97 -0.49
CA TRP A 168 7.79 -1.66 -1.39
C TRP A 168 7.60 -0.15 -1.63
N ARG A 169 8.60 0.67 -1.28
CA ARG A 169 8.51 2.13 -1.29
C ARG A 169 8.01 2.70 -2.62
N PHE A 170 8.42 2.12 -3.74
CA PHE A 170 8.00 2.59 -5.06
C PHE A 170 6.48 2.43 -5.32
N TYR A 171 5.80 1.49 -4.65
CA TYR A 171 4.34 1.44 -4.61
C TYR A 171 3.75 2.40 -3.58
N PHE A 172 4.45 2.66 -2.47
CA PHE A 172 4.01 3.61 -1.45
C PHE A 172 4.15 5.09 -1.87
N ASP A 173 5.10 5.41 -2.74
CA ASP A 173 5.32 6.77 -3.21
C ASP A 173 4.39 7.11 -4.40
N ALA A 174 3.79 6.10 -5.04
CA ALA A 174 2.97 6.24 -6.24
C ALA A 174 1.50 6.55 -5.93
N THR A 175 1.23 7.62 -5.19
CA THR A 175 -0.10 7.93 -4.65
C THR A 175 -1.21 8.04 -5.69
N PHE A 176 -0.88 8.55 -6.88
CA PHE A 176 -1.81 8.63 -8.00
C PHE A 176 -2.33 7.26 -8.49
N SER A 177 -1.55 6.20 -8.25
CA SER A 177 -1.94 4.83 -8.61
C SER A 177 -2.96 4.24 -7.65
N TRP A 178 -3.03 4.72 -6.40
CA TRP A 178 -3.94 4.20 -5.38
C TRP A 178 -5.39 4.59 -5.67
N GLU A 179 -5.62 5.85 -6.04
CA GLU A 179 -6.96 6.36 -6.37
C GLU A 179 -7.59 5.62 -7.56
N ARG A 180 -6.75 5.00 -8.39
CA ARG A 180 -7.17 4.26 -9.60
C ARG A 180 -7.24 2.75 -9.41
N SER A 181 -6.61 2.23 -8.37
CA SER A 181 -6.47 0.79 -8.16
C SER A 181 -6.75 0.45 -6.70
N PHE A 182 -8.02 0.17 -6.43
CA PHE A 182 -8.44 -0.37 -5.13
C PHE A 182 -7.70 -1.66 -4.78
N SER A 183 -7.39 -2.51 -5.78
CA SER A 183 -6.62 -3.74 -5.56
C SER A 183 -5.22 -3.46 -5.03
N LEU A 184 -4.49 -2.48 -5.59
CA LEU A 184 -3.19 -2.07 -5.07
C LEU A 184 -3.31 -1.55 -3.64
N PHE A 185 -4.28 -0.66 -3.42
CA PHE A 185 -4.54 -0.08 -2.11
C PHE A 185 -4.80 -1.18 -1.05
N ALA A 186 -5.78 -2.05 -1.31
CA ALA A 186 -6.16 -3.14 -0.42
C ALA A 186 -4.99 -4.09 -0.16
N THR A 187 -4.17 -4.35 -1.19
CA THR A 187 -2.96 -5.18 -1.07
C THR A 187 -1.93 -4.53 -0.15
N LEU A 188 -1.61 -3.25 -0.31
CA LEU A 188 -0.66 -2.60 0.60
C LEU A 188 -1.21 -2.50 2.02
N ALA A 189 -2.49 -2.13 2.17
CA ALA A 189 -3.15 -1.98 3.45
C ALA A 189 -3.20 -3.31 4.23
N ILE A 190 -3.57 -4.42 3.58
CA ILE A 190 -3.59 -5.74 4.24
C ILE A 190 -2.18 -6.18 4.63
N GLY A 191 -1.15 -5.85 3.83
CA GLY A 191 0.24 -6.13 4.19
C GLY A 191 0.62 -5.44 5.51
N ILE A 192 0.27 -4.16 5.66
CA ILE A 192 0.50 -3.41 6.90
C ILE A 192 -0.27 -4.02 8.08
N LEU A 193 -1.56 -4.34 7.88
CA LEU A 193 -2.41 -4.92 8.93
C LEU A 193 -1.89 -6.28 9.40
N ARG A 194 -1.44 -7.13 8.47
CA ARG A 194 -0.85 -8.44 8.77
C ARG A 194 0.44 -8.30 9.58
N ILE A 195 1.32 -7.36 9.22
CA ILE A 195 2.51 -7.07 10.02
C ILE A 195 2.11 -6.59 11.41
N ALA A 196 1.12 -5.70 11.52
CA ALA A 196 0.62 -5.18 12.79
C ALA A 196 -0.04 -6.25 13.69
N ALA A 197 -0.54 -7.34 13.11
CA ALA A 197 -1.20 -8.42 13.84
C ALA A 197 -0.31 -9.67 14.06
N TRP A 198 0.93 -9.68 13.57
CA TRP A 198 1.76 -10.90 13.49
C TRP A 198 1.10 -12.04 12.67
N ASP A 199 0.24 -11.68 11.71
CA ASP A 199 -0.42 -12.63 10.82
C ASP A 199 0.47 -12.90 9.59
N PHE A 200 1.37 -13.88 9.72
CA PHE A 200 2.35 -14.22 8.70
C PHE A 200 2.24 -15.68 8.24
N GLU A 201 2.27 -15.90 6.93
CA GLU A 201 2.47 -17.25 6.38
C GLU A 201 3.96 -17.50 6.15
N VAL A 202 4.53 -18.52 6.79
CA VAL A 202 5.91 -18.94 6.52
C VAL A 202 5.93 -19.99 5.41
N SER A 203 6.72 -19.76 4.37
CA SER A 203 6.91 -20.70 3.27
C SER A 203 8.36 -21.17 3.24
N ASN A 204 8.59 -22.49 3.20
CA ASN A 204 9.93 -23.09 3.06
C ASN A 204 10.41 -23.14 1.60
N LYS A 205 9.90 -22.25 0.73
CA LYS A 205 10.27 -22.19 -0.68
C LYS A 205 11.19 -20.99 -0.89
N ASP A 206 12.50 -21.25 -0.98
CA ASP A 206 13.51 -20.30 -1.46
C ASP A 206 13.23 -19.92 -2.92
N THR A 207 12.26 -19.04 -3.15
CA THR A 207 11.74 -18.77 -4.49
C THR A 207 11.68 -17.29 -4.86
N GLU A 208 12.07 -16.38 -3.97
CA GLU A 208 12.10 -14.95 -4.27
C GLU A 208 13.53 -14.43 -4.29
N GLU A 209 13.95 -13.96 -5.48
CA GLU A 209 15.21 -13.25 -5.67
C GLU A 209 15.14 -11.93 -4.90
N LEU A 210 15.73 -11.90 -3.70
CA LEU A 210 16.09 -10.65 -3.05
C LEU A 210 17.38 -10.11 -3.69
N PRO A 211 17.49 -8.80 -3.97
CA PRO A 211 16.51 -7.75 -3.67
C PRO A 211 15.32 -7.71 -4.65
N ILE A 212 14.17 -7.25 -4.15
CA ILE A 212 12.95 -7.02 -4.94
C ILE A 212 13.26 -6.19 -6.19
N LEU A 213 12.95 -6.73 -7.37
CA LEU A 213 13.11 -6.10 -8.67
C LEU A 213 11.93 -5.17 -9.00
N PHE A 214 12.10 -4.27 -9.97
CA PHE A 214 11.01 -3.40 -10.48
C PHE A 214 9.79 -4.18 -10.99
N SER A 215 9.97 -5.44 -11.38
CA SER A 215 8.91 -6.34 -11.86
C SER A 215 8.23 -7.13 -10.73
N SER A 216 8.67 -6.98 -9.49
CA SER A 216 8.09 -7.72 -8.36
C SER A 216 6.71 -7.18 -8.01
N LEU A 217 5.85 -8.11 -7.60
CA LEU A 217 4.48 -7.82 -7.20
C LEU A 217 4.25 -8.41 -5.80
N PRO A 218 3.58 -7.67 -4.91
CA PRO A 218 2.98 -8.26 -3.72
C PRO A 218 2.13 -9.49 -4.08
N ARG A 219 2.36 -10.61 -3.39
CA ARG A 219 1.67 -11.90 -3.66
C ARG A 219 0.71 -12.33 -2.57
N TRP A 220 0.63 -11.60 -1.46
CA TRP A 220 -0.31 -11.92 -0.39
C TRP A 220 -1.74 -11.59 -0.85
N LYS A 221 -2.71 -12.34 -0.32
CA LYS A 221 -4.12 -12.14 -0.65
C LYS A 221 -4.64 -10.87 0.01
N ALA A 222 -5.38 -10.09 -0.76
CA ALA A 222 -6.08 -8.90 -0.29
C ALA A 222 -7.60 -9.14 -0.26
N PRO A 223 -8.32 -8.53 0.70
CA PRO A 223 -9.77 -8.55 0.70
C PRO A 223 -10.31 -7.84 -0.54
N THR A 224 -11.42 -8.34 -1.07
CA THR A 224 -12.14 -7.73 -2.20
C THR A 224 -13.13 -6.65 -1.76
N ASP A 225 -13.53 -6.69 -0.49
CA ASP A 225 -14.53 -5.79 0.08
C ASP A 225 -13.85 -4.57 0.71
N GLU A 226 -14.47 -3.40 0.57
CA GLU A 226 -14.01 -2.15 1.20
C GLU A 226 -14.14 -2.18 2.73
N ILE A 227 -15.09 -2.98 3.24
CA ILE A 227 -15.37 -3.11 4.66
C ILE A 227 -15.33 -4.58 5.03
N PHE A 228 -14.48 -4.95 5.98
CA PHE A 228 -14.31 -6.33 6.41
C PHE A 228 -13.92 -6.42 7.89
N TRP A 229 -14.10 -7.59 8.49
CA TRP A 229 -13.65 -7.84 9.85
C TRP A 229 -12.21 -8.36 9.85
N PHE A 230 -11.35 -7.78 10.68
CA PHE A 230 -9.98 -8.23 10.89
C PHE A 230 -9.64 -8.23 12.37
N HIS A 231 -9.26 -9.38 12.90
CA HIS A 231 -8.92 -9.53 14.33
C HIS A 231 -9.96 -8.89 15.28
N LYS A 232 -11.25 -9.05 14.95
CA LYS A 232 -12.44 -8.52 15.69
C LYS A 232 -12.71 -7.01 15.57
N TYR A 233 -11.92 -6.29 14.78
CA TYR A 233 -12.17 -4.88 14.45
C TYR A 233 -12.78 -4.78 13.06
N LEU A 234 -13.70 -3.83 12.91
CA LEU A 234 -14.21 -3.49 11.58
C LEU A 234 -13.16 -2.63 10.87
N ILE A 235 -12.60 -3.12 9.77
CA ILE A 235 -11.71 -2.34 8.92
C ILE A 235 -12.54 -1.73 7.81
N ASP A 236 -12.36 -0.44 7.59
CA ASP A 236 -13.02 0.33 6.55
C ASP A 236 -11.96 1.04 5.68
N PHE A 237 -11.92 0.66 4.41
CA PHE A 237 -11.12 1.28 3.36
C PHE A 237 -11.81 2.53 2.82
N VAL A 238 -12.17 3.45 3.73
CA VAL A 238 -12.83 4.74 3.51
C VAL A 238 -14.10 4.64 2.65
N SER A 239 -15.20 4.18 3.25
CA SER A 239 -16.57 4.40 2.75
C SER A 239 -17.59 4.53 3.89
N ARG A 240 -18.37 5.62 3.87
CA ARG A 240 -19.38 5.99 4.90
C ARG A 240 -20.48 4.92 5.03
N GLY A 241 -20.29 3.95 5.92
CA GLY A 241 -21.30 2.96 6.27
C GLY A 241 -22.23 3.42 7.39
N ASN A 242 -23.54 3.49 7.13
CA ASN A 242 -24.57 3.59 8.16
C ASN A 242 -24.84 2.18 8.73
N MET A 243 -24.37 1.91 9.93
CA MET A 243 -24.61 0.65 10.66
C MET A 243 -25.50 0.93 11.87
N HIS A 244 -26.59 0.16 12.03
CA HIS A 244 -27.50 0.25 13.16
C HIS A 244 -27.25 -0.84 14.21
N ALA A 245 -27.29 -0.41 15.48
CA ALA A 245 -27.56 -1.18 16.69
C ALA A 245 -26.51 -2.22 17.16
N ARG A 246 -25.27 -1.76 17.37
CA ARG A 246 -24.35 -2.25 18.42
C ARG A 246 -23.17 -1.28 18.56
N THR A 247 -22.50 -1.28 19.71
CA THR A 247 -21.18 -0.60 19.82
C THR A 247 -20.20 -1.34 18.92
N VAL A 248 -19.80 -0.72 17.81
CA VAL A 248 -18.83 -1.27 16.86
C VAL A 248 -17.58 -0.41 16.91
N ARG A 249 -16.42 -1.06 17.12
CA ARG A 249 -15.12 -0.41 17.05
C ARG A 249 -14.46 -0.78 15.74
N GLY A 250 -13.91 0.21 15.08
CA GLY A 250 -13.27 0.01 13.79
C GLY A 250 -12.10 0.95 13.53
N ILE A 251 -11.40 0.62 12.47
CA ILE A 251 -10.23 1.33 12.00
C ILE A 251 -10.50 1.68 10.55
N ALA A 252 -10.69 2.97 10.28
CA ALA A 252 -10.66 3.46 8.92
C ALA A 252 -9.18 3.61 8.52
N ILE A 253 -8.78 3.02 7.41
CA ILE A 253 -7.41 3.04 6.95
C ILE A 253 -7.33 3.64 5.55
N SER A 254 -6.45 4.61 5.42
CA SER A 254 -5.84 5.02 4.17
C SER A 254 -4.35 4.64 4.24
N ILE A 255 -3.64 4.55 3.11
CA ILE A 255 -2.20 4.22 3.15
C ILE A 255 -1.43 5.25 3.97
N ARG A 256 -1.84 6.53 3.93
CA ARG A 256 -1.15 7.61 4.65
C ARG A 256 -1.59 7.76 6.10
N HIS A 257 -2.82 7.41 6.43
CA HIS A 257 -3.39 7.67 7.74
C HIS A 257 -4.33 6.57 8.19
N ILE A 258 -4.41 6.34 9.50
CA ILE A 258 -5.51 5.61 10.11
C ILE A 258 -6.42 6.57 10.87
N THR A 259 -7.66 6.16 11.11
CA THR A 259 -8.59 6.81 12.02
C THR A 259 -9.28 5.73 12.82
N LEU A 260 -9.25 5.85 14.14
CA LEU A 260 -9.99 4.97 15.03
C LEU A 260 -11.41 5.50 15.13
N PHE A 261 -12.40 4.62 15.06
CA PHE A 261 -13.79 5.03 15.25
C PHE A 261 -14.56 4.05 16.13
N GLU A 262 -15.58 4.58 16.78
CA GLU A 262 -16.55 3.83 17.56
C GLU A 262 -17.96 4.30 17.18
N ILE A 263 -18.81 3.35 16.76
CA ILE A 263 -20.22 3.59 16.46
C ILE A 263 -21.01 3.18 17.69
N CYS A 264 -21.61 4.14 18.39
CA CYS A 264 -22.43 3.93 19.58
C CYS A 264 -23.81 4.53 19.36
N ASN A 265 -24.87 3.70 19.40
CA ASN A 265 -26.27 4.15 19.26
C ASN A 265 -26.51 5.04 18.02
N GLY A 266 -25.87 4.71 16.89
CA GLY A 266 -25.99 5.46 15.63
C GLY A 266 -25.20 6.76 15.58
N LYS A 267 -24.43 7.11 16.64
CA LYS A 267 -23.44 8.19 16.61
C LYS A 267 -22.06 7.62 16.34
N ILE A 268 -21.28 8.31 15.52
CA ILE A 268 -19.91 7.92 15.18
C ILE A 268 -18.96 8.87 15.90
N LEU A 269 -18.14 8.32 16.80
CA LEU A 269 -16.98 8.99 17.39
C LEU A 269 -15.75 8.56 16.59
N HIS A 270 -14.87 9.50 16.25
CA HIS A 270 -13.67 9.19 15.48
C HIS A 270 -12.47 10.02 15.95
N SER A 271 -11.27 9.46 15.80
CA SER A 271 -10.03 10.15 16.10
C SER A 271 -9.67 11.12 14.97
N PRO A 272 -8.79 12.10 15.20
CA PRO A 272 -8.15 12.78 14.08
C PRO A 272 -7.33 11.77 13.26
N PRO A 273 -7.03 12.06 11.99
CA PRO A 273 -6.17 11.22 11.17
C PRO A 273 -4.78 11.07 11.79
N ILE A 274 -4.36 9.82 11.97
CA ILE A 274 -3.07 9.48 12.57
C ILE A 274 -2.13 9.00 11.47
N PRO A 275 -0.93 9.59 11.29
CA PRO A 275 -0.01 9.21 10.22
C PRO A 275 0.40 7.73 10.28
N LEU A 276 0.18 7.01 9.19
CA LEU A 276 0.52 5.60 8.98
C LEU A 276 1.76 5.42 8.09
N ILE A 277 1.76 5.98 6.88
CA ILE A 277 2.92 5.96 5.97
C ILE A 277 3.35 7.39 5.70
N THR A 278 4.56 7.70 6.11
CA THR A 278 5.25 8.99 5.96
C THR A 278 6.58 8.78 5.24
N ASN A 279 7.20 9.86 4.77
CA ASN A 279 8.53 9.82 4.15
C ASN A 279 9.62 9.22 5.06
N THR A 280 9.39 9.25 6.37
CA THR A 280 10.30 8.70 7.39
C THR A 280 9.93 7.29 7.83
N SER A 281 8.82 6.72 7.34
CA SER A 281 8.32 5.40 7.79
C SER A 281 9.24 4.24 7.42
N ALA A 282 10.08 4.41 6.40
CA ALA A 282 11.13 3.47 6.04
C ALA A 282 12.34 3.48 6.99
N LEU A 283 12.41 4.45 7.92
CA LEU A 283 13.49 4.59 8.89
C LEU A 283 12.98 4.47 10.33
N TYR A 284 11.77 4.98 10.59
CA TYR A 284 11.17 5.04 11.90
C TYR A 284 9.71 4.62 11.84
N CYS A 285 9.29 3.76 12.76
CA CYS A 285 7.90 3.36 12.85
C CYS A 285 6.98 4.56 13.13
N SER A 286 5.95 4.68 12.30
CA SER A 286 4.95 5.76 12.37
C SER A 286 4.02 5.62 13.58
N PRO A 287 3.41 6.73 14.06
CA PRO A 287 2.45 6.69 15.15
C PRO A 287 1.26 5.77 14.87
N GLY A 288 0.73 5.81 13.64
CA GLY A 288 -0.38 4.97 13.21
C GLY A 288 -0.03 3.49 13.30
N PHE A 289 1.17 3.09 12.81
CA PHE A 289 1.57 1.68 12.91
C PHE A 289 1.76 1.23 14.35
N ARG A 290 2.31 2.08 15.24
CA ARG A 290 2.45 1.76 16.67
C ARG A 290 1.10 1.47 17.32
N ILE A 291 0.08 2.25 16.96
CA ILE A 291 -1.30 2.05 17.44
C ILE A 291 -1.86 0.74 16.91
N LEU A 292 -1.72 0.45 15.60
CA LEU A 292 -2.19 -0.81 15.03
C LEU A 292 -1.53 -2.01 15.70
N ALA A 293 -0.20 -1.98 15.83
CA ALA A 293 0.56 -3.02 16.51
C ALA A 293 0.05 -3.22 17.94
N TYR A 294 -0.19 -2.14 18.69
CA TYR A 294 -0.74 -2.24 20.03
C TYR A 294 -2.15 -2.85 20.05
N ILE A 295 -3.04 -2.39 19.18
CA ILE A 295 -4.43 -2.87 19.09
C ILE A 295 -4.45 -4.38 18.85
N PHE A 296 -3.65 -4.87 17.91
CA PHE A 296 -3.68 -6.29 17.53
C PHE A 296 -2.84 -7.21 18.43
N THR A 297 -1.89 -6.68 19.21
CA THR A 297 -1.03 -7.49 20.10
C THR A 297 -1.34 -7.35 21.60
N SER A 298 -2.23 -6.43 21.99
CA SER A 298 -2.62 -6.25 23.39
C SER A 298 -3.44 -7.44 23.90
N SER A 299 -2.92 -8.10 24.94
CA SER A 299 -3.51 -9.28 25.61
C SER A 299 -4.77 -8.98 26.43
N ARG A 300 -5.28 -7.73 26.43
CA ARG A 300 -6.39 -7.31 27.30
C ARG A 300 -7.78 -7.39 26.67
N CYS A 301 -7.90 -7.75 25.40
CA CYS A 301 -9.19 -8.05 24.76
C CYS A 301 -9.82 -9.41 25.20
N ALA A 302 -9.69 -9.77 26.47
CA ALA A 302 -10.36 -10.89 27.10
C ALA A 302 -11.81 -10.51 27.45
N GLY A 303 -12.69 -10.43 26.45
CA GLY A 303 -14.10 -10.08 26.71
C GLY A 303 -15.09 -10.27 25.55
N LEU A 304 -14.62 -10.41 24.31
CA LEU A 304 -15.50 -10.56 23.14
C LEU A 304 -15.50 -12.03 22.67
N SER A 305 -16.64 -12.69 22.92
CA SER A 305 -17.01 -14.09 22.65
C SER A 305 -16.19 -14.82 21.56
N ALA A 306 -15.42 -15.81 22.00
CA ALA A 306 -14.69 -16.79 21.19
C ALA A 306 -15.64 -17.76 20.45
N LYS A 307 -16.19 -17.35 19.29
CA LYS A 307 -17.03 -18.24 18.45
C LYS A 307 -16.57 -18.46 17.00
N SER A 308 -15.51 -17.82 16.54
CA SER A 308 -14.86 -18.17 15.26
C SER A 308 -13.38 -18.44 15.55
N ARG A 309 -13.03 -19.73 15.59
CA ARG A 309 -11.64 -20.19 15.67
C ARG A 309 -11.10 -20.32 14.24
N GLU A 310 -10.15 -19.49 13.84
CA GLU A 310 -9.36 -19.67 12.63
C GLU A 310 -8.03 -20.34 12.99
N TYR A 311 -7.90 -21.62 12.61
CA TYR A 311 -6.72 -22.43 12.91
C TYR A 311 -5.52 -22.01 12.04
N TRP A 312 -4.39 -21.71 12.69
CA TRP A 312 -3.08 -21.58 12.04
C TRP A 312 -2.64 -22.93 11.44
N GLY A 313 -2.38 -22.96 10.13
CA GLY A 313 -2.02 -24.17 9.38
C GLY A 313 -0.53 -24.38 9.14
N VAL A 314 0.37 -23.55 9.69
CA VAL A 314 1.81 -23.64 9.42
C VAL A 314 2.65 -23.39 10.67
N THR A 315 3.66 -24.25 10.88
CA THR A 315 4.69 -24.14 11.91
C THR A 315 5.73 -23.07 11.54
N ILE A 316 5.86 -22.04 12.37
CA ILE A 316 7.00 -21.11 12.35
C ILE A 316 8.29 -21.93 12.45
N PRO A 317 9.32 -21.69 11.61
CA PRO A 317 10.62 -22.35 11.72
C PRO A 317 11.18 -22.19 13.13
N THR A 318 11.67 -23.29 13.69
CA THR A 318 12.08 -23.38 15.09
C THR A 318 13.12 -22.32 15.46
N GLU A 319 13.95 -21.90 14.52
CA GLU A 319 14.99 -20.88 14.68
C GLU A 319 14.38 -19.47 14.87
N LEU A 320 13.37 -19.12 14.08
CA LEU A 320 12.64 -17.86 14.23
C LEU A 320 11.79 -17.89 15.50
N PHE A 321 11.13 -19.01 15.77
CA PHE A 321 10.36 -19.19 16.99
C PHE A 321 11.22 -19.09 18.24
N ASP A 322 12.39 -19.72 18.25
CA ASP A 322 13.37 -19.66 19.34
C ASP A 322 13.97 -18.26 19.48
N MET A 323 14.21 -17.55 18.38
CA MET A 323 14.65 -16.16 18.41
C MET A 323 13.57 -15.23 18.99
N ILE A 324 12.30 -15.45 18.64
CA ILE A 324 11.16 -14.70 19.20
C ILE A 324 10.99 -15.04 20.70
N LEU A 325 11.06 -16.32 21.09
CA LEU A 325 10.96 -16.74 22.49
C LEU A 325 12.11 -16.21 23.35
N LYS A 326 13.35 -16.21 22.83
CA LYS A 326 14.54 -15.69 23.53
C LYS A 326 14.53 -14.18 23.70
N THR A 327 13.84 -13.46 22.82
CA THR A 327 13.76 -11.99 22.84
C THR A 327 12.51 -11.47 23.56
N SER A 328 11.47 -12.29 23.69
CA SER A 328 10.18 -11.93 24.29
C SER A 328 10.18 -12.06 25.82
N THR A 329 9.56 -11.09 26.51
CA THR A 329 9.27 -11.26 27.94
C THR A 329 8.07 -12.22 28.11
N PRO A 330 7.84 -12.82 29.29
CA PRO A 330 6.72 -13.75 29.50
C PRO A 330 5.34 -13.18 29.11
N ARG A 331 5.17 -11.84 29.21
CA ARG A 331 3.94 -11.16 28.77
C ARG A 331 3.83 -11.12 27.23
N ASP A 332 4.95 -10.95 26.53
CA ASP A 332 5.00 -10.87 25.08
C ASP A 332 4.82 -12.24 24.43
N VAL A 333 5.27 -13.31 25.09
CA VAL A 333 5.02 -14.70 24.67
C VAL A 333 3.51 -15.01 24.71
N VAL A 334 2.78 -14.52 25.71
CA VAL A 334 1.31 -14.67 25.78
C VAL A 334 0.62 -13.86 24.70
N SER A 335 1.04 -12.62 24.47
CA SER A 335 0.53 -11.79 23.36
C SER A 335 0.77 -12.43 21.99
N MET A 336 1.98 -12.96 21.75
CA MET A 336 2.30 -13.73 20.54
C MET A 336 1.42 -14.98 20.45
N ALA A 337 1.29 -15.76 21.52
CA ALA A 337 0.45 -16.96 21.51
C ALA A 337 -1.04 -16.64 21.27
N GLN A 338 -1.51 -15.45 21.61
CA GLN A 338 -2.88 -15.03 21.33
C GLN A 338 -3.08 -14.56 19.88
N GLY A 339 -2.08 -13.89 19.28
CA GLY A 339 -2.09 -13.58 17.85
C GLY A 339 -1.83 -14.79 16.94
N VAL A 340 -1.08 -15.79 17.42
CA VAL A 340 -0.57 -16.93 16.64
C VAL A 340 -1.29 -18.26 16.95
N PHE A 341 -1.77 -18.50 18.18
CA PHE A 341 -2.27 -19.83 18.61
C PHE A 341 -3.72 -19.86 19.14
N PHE A 342 -4.36 -18.71 19.38
CA PHE A 342 -5.77 -18.64 19.81
C PHE A 342 -6.68 -17.85 18.86
N GLY A 343 -6.24 -17.71 17.60
CA GLY A 343 -7.10 -17.38 16.47
C GLY A 343 -8.22 -18.38 16.29
#